data_AF-A0AAW1EYT1-F1
#
_entry.id   AF-A0AAW1EYT1-F1
#
_cell.length_a   1.000
_cell.length_b   1.000
_cell.length_c   1.000
_cell.angle_alpha   90.00
_cell.angle_beta   90.00
_cell.angle_gamma   90.00
#
_symmetry.space_group_name_H-M   'P 1'
#
loop_
_entity.id
_entity.type
_entity.pdbx_description
1 polymer ?
#
loop_
_entity_poly.entity_id
_entity_poly.type
_entity_poly.pdbx_seq_one_letter_code
_entity_poly.pdbx_strand_id
1 'polypeptide(L)'
;MANDTNVCMFGPVQIVGLSLVDIITIFMGHPVIGRLLWITIASKKTTDILNFNLALFHYFQYCITFFHLICLLVMTGTHQLISRFLLVYVQIGGPMSLSYICLERYVAVIHPTSYPLLKEYRVREVCALAVWLLSVPCASLSVLSQSVLSILVKSVLNQLPSSVMLSMVTIMVACSIMIARALKKSGPGRDEMHPVKKRAFKTVRATSILTMCCYLPVTLIQLFTYKDVFIYECFVIPASIILLSVASVVHPVLYLSTQGKLLAFFKPFYAPCRALM
;
A
#
# COMPACT_ATOMS: atom_id res chain seq x y z
N MET A 1 30.71 29.23 -16.49
CA MET A 1 29.40 28.97 -15.88
C MET A 1 29.01 27.57 -16.31
N ALA A 2 29.30 26.58 -15.45
CA ALA A 2 29.13 25.16 -15.76
C ALA A 2 27.64 24.81 -15.78
N ASN A 3 27.21 24.22 -16.90
CA ASN A 3 25.88 23.70 -17.12
C ASN A 3 25.84 22.24 -16.64
N ASP A 4 25.92 22.02 -15.32
CA ASP A 4 25.74 20.68 -14.73
C ASP A 4 24.26 20.43 -14.47
N THR A 5 23.52 20.09 -15.52
CA THR A 5 22.31 19.30 -15.37
C THR A 5 22.71 17.90 -14.92
N ASN A 6 22.94 17.74 -13.62
CA ASN A 6 23.18 16.45 -12.96
C ASN A 6 21.88 15.62 -12.98
N VAL A 7 21.52 15.12 -14.16
CA VAL A 7 20.48 14.09 -14.30
C VAL A 7 21.05 12.81 -13.69
N CYS A 8 20.41 12.32 -12.62
CA CYS A 8 20.82 11.07 -12.02
C CYS A 8 20.60 9.93 -13.02
N MET A 9 21.68 9.33 -13.50
CA MET A 9 21.63 8.07 -14.22
C MET A 9 21.70 6.93 -13.19
N PHE A 10 20.72 6.03 -13.18
CA PHE A 10 20.78 4.87 -12.31
C PHE A 10 22.03 4.05 -12.63
N GLY A 11 22.85 3.80 -11.61
CA GLY A 11 24.01 2.94 -11.75
C GLY A 11 23.60 1.48 -11.98
N PRO A 12 24.54 0.62 -12.41
CA PRO A 12 24.27 -0.80 -12.68
C PRO A 12 23.67 -1.53 -11.47
N VAL A 13 24.11 -1.19 -10.26
CA VAL A 13 23.63 -1.79 -9.00
C VAL A 13 22.15 -1.46 -8.77
N GLN A 14 21.75 -0.20 -8.97
CA GLN A 14 20.35 0.22 -8.81
C GLN A 14 19.45 -0.46 -9.85
N ILE A 15 19.89 -0.55 -11.10
CA ILE A 15 19.13 -1.20 -12.18
C ILE A 15 18.91 -2.67 -11.88
N VAL A 16 19.96 -3.39 -11.49
CA VAL A 16 19.87 -4.81 -11.12
C VAL A 16 18.95 -4.99 -9.90
N GLY A 17 19.11 -4.16 -8.87
CA GLY A 17 18.30 -4.21 -7.66
C GLY A 17 16.81 -3.96 -7.93
N LEU A 18 16.48 -2.91 -8.69
CA LEU A 18 15.10 -2.60 -9.08
C LEU A 18 14.51 -3.71 -9.95
N SER A 19 15.27 -4.21 -10.92
CA SER A 19 14.82 -5.29 -11.81
C SER A 19 14.50 -6.57 -11.02
N LEU A 20 15.37 -6.96 -10.08
CA LEU A 20 15.14 -8.12 -9.22
C LEU A 20 13.87 -7.96 -8.37
N VAL A 21 13.67 -6.77 -7.79
CA VAL A 21 12.49 -6.51 -6.96
C VAL A 21 11.21 -6.47 -7.80
N ASP A 22 11.24 -5.89 -8.99
CA ASP A 22 10.10 -5.87 -9.91
C ASP A 22 9.73 -7.30 -10.32
N ILE A 23 10.72 -8.12 -10.71
CA ILE A 23 10.52 -9.54 -11.03
C ILE A 23 9.87 -10.27 -9.86
N ILE A 24 10.44 -10.17 -8.64
CA ILE A 24 9.89 -10.80 -7.44
C ILE A 24 8.45 -10.34 -7.19
N THR A 25 8.20 -9.04 -7.30
CA THR A 25 6.89 -8.43 -7.06
C THR A 25 5.84 -8.92 -8.05
N ILE A 26 6.20 -9.04 -9.33
CA ILE A 26 5.31 -9.53 -10.38
C ILE A 26 5.04 -11.03 -10.19
N PHE A 27 6.09 -11.85 -10.07
CA PHE A 27 5.95 -13.30 -9.99
C PHE A 27 5.31 -13.78 -8.69
N MET A 28 5.57 -13.12 -7.56
CA MET A 28 4.96 -13.48 -6.27
C MET A 28 3.65 -12.75 -6.03
N GLY A 29 3.61 -11.44 -6.29
CA GLY A 29 2.46 -10.60 -5.96
C GLY A 29 1.25 -10.87 -6.85
N HIS A 30 1.44 -10.94 -8.16
CA HIS A 30 0.36 -11.10 -9.12
C HIS A 30 -0.51 -12.36 -8.90
N PRO A 31 0.05 -13.58 -8.73
CA PRO A 31 -0.77 -14.76 -8.47
C PRO A 31 -1.49 -14.70 -7.12
N VAL A 32 -0.84 -14.12 -6.09
CA VAL A 32 -1.43 -13.98 -4.75
C VAL A 32 -2.63 -13.03 -4.78
N ILE A 33 -2.48 -11.85 -5.38
CA ILE A 33 -3.55 -10.87 -5.51
C ILE A 33 -4.64 -11.34 -6.46
N GLY A 34 -4.30 -11.93 -7.61
CA GLY A 34 -5.28 -12.47 -8.54
C GLY A 34 -6.20 -13.50 -7.89
N ARG A 35 -5.63 -14.41 -7.10
CA ARG A 35 -6.42 -15.39 -6.34
C ARG A 35 -7.22 -14.75 -5.20
N LEU A 36 -6.68 -13.74 -4.52
CA LEU A 36 -7.42 -13.00 -3.49
C LEU A 36 -8.65 -12.30 -4.08
N LEU A 37 -8.49 -11.64 -5.23
CA LEU A 37 -9.60 -11.02 -5.97
C LEU A 37 -10.63 -12.07 -6.39
N TRP A 38 -10.18 -13.19 -6.97
CA TRP A 38 -11.06 -14.30 -7.36
C TRP A 38 -11.88 -14.83 -6.19
N ILE A 39 -11.24 -15.13 -5.05
CA ILE A 39 -11.94 -15.61 -3.84
C ILE A 39 -12.94 -14.58 -3.34
N THR A 40 -12.60 -13.29 -3.44
CA THR A 40 -13.45 -12.21 -2.96
C THR A 40 -14.69 -12.04 -3.86
N ILE A 41 -14.54 -12.16 -5.18
CA ILE A 41 -15.63 -12.07 -6.16
C ILE A 41 -16.51 -13.32 -6.14
N ALA A 42 -15.90 -14.51 -6.06
CA ALA A 42 -16.63 -15.79 -6.08
C ALA A 42 -17.33 -16.10 -4.74
N SER A 43 -17.01 -15.38 -3.67
CA SER A 43 -17.61 -15.58 -2.35
C SER A 43 -19.02 -15.00 -2.29
N LYS A 44 -20.00 -15.79 -1.83
CA LYS A 44 -21.37 -15.33 -1.56
C LYS A 44 -21.51 -14.47 -0.29
N LYS A 45 -20.42 -14.29 0.49
CA LYS A 45 -20.41 -13.45 1.71
C LYS A 45 -20.29 -11.98 1.35
N THR A 46 -20.72 -11.10 2.26
CA THR A 46 -20.59 -9.64 2.12
C THR A 46 -19.13 -9.26 1.86
N THR A 47 -18.89 -8.67 0.68
CA THR A 47 -17.55 -8.26 0.25
C THR A 47 -16.99 -7.21 1.18
N ASP A 48 -15.77 -7.43 1.65
CA ASP A 48 -15.04 -6.42 2.41
C ASP A 48 -14.48 -5.38 1.42
N ILE A 49 -15.28 -4.34 1.16
CA ILE A 49 -15.08 -3.35 0.10
C ILE A 49 -13.69 -2.71 0.16
N LEU A 50 -13.21 -2.35 1.35
CA LEU A 50 -11.90 -1.71 1.51
C LEU A 50 -10.75 -2.68 1.22
N ASN A 51 -10.85 -3.94 1.67
CA ASN A 51 -9.85 -4.96 1.36
C ASN A 51 -9.87 -5.33 -0.13
N PHE A 52 -11.06 -5.39 -0.74
CA PHE A 52 -11.20 -5.58 -2.18
C PHE A 52 -10.56 -4.42 -2.96
N ASN A 53 -10.83 -3.17 -2.56
CA ASN A 53 -10.22 -1.99 -3.16
C ASN A 53 -8.70 -2.02 -3.06
N LEU A 54 -8.14 -2.38 -1.90
CA LEU A 54 -6.69 -2.52 -1.72
C LEU A 54 -6.10 -3.64 -2.58
N ALA A 55 -6.80 -4.77 -2.73
CA ALA A 55 -6.37 -5.84 -3.64
C ALA A 55 -6.37 -5.38 -5.10
N LEU A 56 -7.39 -4.63 -5.51
CA LEU A 56 -7.46 -4.04 -6.85
C LEU A 56 -6.34 -3.01 -7.07
N PHE A 57 -6.08 -2.17 -6.07
CA PHE A 57 -4.98 -1.20 -6.09
C PHE A 57 -3.61 -1.88 -6.27
N HIS A 58 -3.33 -2.95 -5.52
CA HIS A 58 -2.09 -3.73 -5.73
C HIS A 58 -2.03 -4.42 -7.09
N TYR A 59 -3.16 -4.89 -7.63
CA TYR A 59 -3.20 -5.46 -8.98
C TYR A 59 -2.73 -4.44 -10.02
N PHE A 60 -3.26 -3.22 -9.99
CA PHE A 60 -2.81 -2.15 -10.87
C PHE A 60 -1.36 -1.74 -10.62
N GLN A 61 -0.92 -1.69 -9.35
CA GLN A 61 0.50 -1.48 -9.02
C GLN A 61 1.39 -2.51 -9.73
N TYR A 62 1.02 -3.80 -9.74
CA TYR A 62 1.81 -4.83 -10.39
C TYR A 62 1.82 -4.71 -11.92
N CYS A 63 0.71 -4.29 -12.54
CA CYS A 63 0.69 -3.96 -13.96
C CYS A 63 1.64 -2.80 -14.29
N ILE A 64 1.64 -1.74 -13.47
CA ILE A 64 2.56 -0.61 -13.63
C ILE A 64 4.02 -1.06 -13.40
N THR A 65 4.26 -1.93 -12.44
CA THR A 65 5.59 -2.50 -12.13
C THR A 65 6.11 -3.35 -13.30
N PHE A 66 5.24 -4.13 -13.95
CA PHE A 66 5.60 -4.86 -15.17
C PHE A 66 5.99 -3.94 -16.31
N PHE A 67 5.24 -2.85 -16.51
CA PHE A 67 5.61 -1.83 -17.50
C PHE A 67 6.91 -1.12 -17.15
N HIS A 68 7.13 -0.81 -15.86
CA HIS A 68 8.38 -0.26 -15.35
C HIS A 68 9.58 -1.16 -15.67
N LEU A 69 9.47 -2.47 -15.42
CA LEU A 69 10.51 -3.45 -15.73
C LEU A 69 10.85 -3.48 -17.23
N ILE A 70 9.85 -3.47 -18.11
CA ILE A 70 10.07 -3.41 -19.56
C ILE A 70 10.83 -2.14 -19.94
N CYS A 71 10.38 -0.98 -19.45
CA CYS A 71 11.05 0.28 -19.75
C CYS A 71 12.46 0.35 -19.15
N LEU A 72 12.68 -0.22 -17.97
CA LEU A 72 13.99 -0.27 -17.32
C LEU A 72 14.99 -1.09 -18.15
N LEU A 73 14.55 -2.20 -18.77
CA LEU A 73 15.41 -3.09 -19.55
C LEU A 73 15.58 -2.66 -21.01
N VAL A 74 14.56 -2.04 -21.62
CA VAL A 74 14.52 -1.77 -23.07
C VAL A 74 14.68 -0.28 -23.40
N MET A 75 14.12 0.62 -22.58
CA MET A 75 14.01 2.05 -22.90
C MET A 75 14.81 2.90 -21.90
N THR A 76 16.08 3.13 -22.22
CA THR A 76 16.99 3.99 -21.45
C THR A 76 16.57 5.46 -21.54
N GLY A 77 15.55 5.86 -20.77
CA GLY A 77 15.10 7.24 -20.63
C GLY A 77 13.68 7.41 -20.09
N THR A 78 12.77 6.47 -20.38
CA THR A 78 11.36 6.56 -19.93
C THR A 78 11.13 5.97 -18.54
N HIS A 79 12.04 5.14 -18.04
CA HIS A 79 11.91 4.48 -16.75
C HIS A 79 11.81 5.48 -15.57
N GLN A 80 12.45 6.65 -15.66
CA GLN A 80 12.39 7.68 -14.60
C GLN A 80 10.99 8.28 -14.42
N LEU A 81 10.24 8.46 -15.51
CA LEU A 81 8.87 8.95 -15.45
C LEU A 81 7.95 7.91 -14.81
N ILE A 82 8.14 6.64 -15.20
CA ILE A 82 7.33 5.52 -14.68
C ILE A 82 7.67 5.24 -13.22
N SER A 83 8.95 5.30 -12.83
CA SER A 83 9.38 5.09 -11.44
C SER A 83 8.82 6.17 -10.51
N ARG A 84 8.80 7.43 -10.97
CA ARG A 84 8.18 8.54 -10.24
C ARG A 84 6.66 8.37 -10.12
N PHE A 85 5.99 8.02 -11.21
CA PHE A 85 4.56 7.70 -11.19
C PHE A 85 4.27 6.58 -10.20
N LEU A 86 5.00 5.47 -10.30
CA LEU A 86 4.87 4.30 -9.45
C LEU A 86 5.06 4.68 -7.98
N LEU A 87 6.15 5.39 -7.65
CA LEU A 87 6.43 5.85 -6.30
C LEU A 87 5.27 6.65 -5.72
N VAL A 88 4.83 7.72 -6.40
CA VAL A 88 3.76 8.58 -5.89
C VAL A 88 2.44 7.83 -5.76
N TYR A 89 2.13 6.97 -6.73
CA TYR A 89 0.95 6.10 -6.70
C TYR A 89 0.95 5.25 -5.43
N VAL A 90 2.01 4.48 -5.18
CA VAL A 90 2.09 3.57 -4.02
C VAL A 90 2.22 4.30 -2.69
N GLN A 91 2.86 5.47 -2.69
CA GLN A 91 3.08 6.31 -1.51
C GLN A 91 1.79 6.94 -0.98
N ILE A 92 0.84 7.23 -1.86
CA ILE A 92 -0.47 7.76 -1.47
C ILE A 92 -1.46 6.62 -1.25
N GLY A 93 -1.68 5.78 -2.26
CA GLY A 93 -2.84 4.90 -2.25
C GLY A 93 -2.74 3.71 -1.29
N GLY A 94 -1.54 3.16 -1.09
CA GLY A 94 -1.30 2.06 -0.15
C GLY A 94 -1.57 2.47 1.30
N PRO A 95 -0.86 3.49 1.84
CA PRO A 95 -1.07 4.00 3.19
C PRO A 95 -2.51 4.48 3.45
N MET A 96 -3.13 5.14 2.47
CA MET A 96 -4.51 5.62 2.59
C MET A 96 -5.52 4.48 2.66
N SER A 97 -5.36 3.44 1.84
CA SER A 97 -6.20 2.24 1.94
C SER A 97 -6.05 1.55 3.29
N LEU A 98 -4.81 1.40 3.76
CA LEU A 98 -4.50 0.77 5.04
C LEU A 98 -5.01 1.58 6.23
N SER A 99 -4.92 2.91 6.18
CA SER A 99 -5.44 3.78 7.23
C SER A 99 -6.96 3.68 7.33
N TYR A 100 -7.67 3.63 6.21
CA TYR A 100 -9.12 3.41 6.19
C TYR A 100 -9.53 2.04 6.74
N ILE A 101 -8.80 0.98 6.39
CA ILE A 101 -9.02 -0.34 6.99
C ILE A 101 -8.78 -0.28 8.51
N CYS A 102 -7.73 0.41 8.95
CA CYS A 102 -7.43 0.57 10.38
C CYS A 102 -8.53 1.33 11.13
N LEU A 103 -9.01 2.44 10.55
CA LEU A 103 -10.13 3.22 11.08
C LEU A 103 -11.43 2.42 11.15
N GLU A 104 -11.73 1.62 10.12
CA GLU A 104 -12.90 0.73 10.13
C GLU A 104 -12.84 -0.25 11.32
N ARG A 105 -11.68 -0.85 11.59
CA ARG A 105 -11.50 -1.74 12.74
C ARG A 105 -11.51 -1.00 14.07
N TYR A 106 -11.00 0.22 14.10
CA TYR A 106 -11.08 1.09 15.27
C TYR A 106 -12.54 1.36 15.65
N VAL A 107 -13.36 1.83 14.71
CA VAL A 107 -14.79 2.10 14.95
C VAL A 107 -15.51 0.82 15.37
N ALA A 108 -15.24 -0.31 14.74
CA ALA A 108 -15.86 -1.60 15.10
C ALA A 108 -15.56 -2.04 16.54
N VAL A 109 -14.38 -1.72 17.09
CA VAL A 109 -13.95 -2.15 18.42
C VAL A 109 -14.33 -1.13 19.50
N ILE A 110 -14.17 0.17 19.22
CA ILE A 110 -14.33 1.24 20.21
C ILE A 110 -15.76 1.79 20.21
N HIS A 111 -16.40 1.87 19.04
CA HIS A 111 -17.72 2.47 18.86
C HIS A 111 -18.67 1.50 18.12
N PRO A 112 -19.04 0.36 18.74
CA PRO A 112 -19.83 -0.68 18.07
C PRO A 112 -21.22 -0.21 17.63
N THR A 113 -21.81 0.79 18.29
CA THR A 113 -23.09 1.40 17.91
C THR A 113 -23.00 2.27 16.65
N SER A 114 -21.83 2.85 16.37
CA SER A 114 -21.59 3.66 15.16
C SER A 114 -21.14 2.81 13.97
N TYR A 115 -20.68 1.58 14.19
CA TYR A 115 -20.21 0.70 13.12
C TYR A 115 -21.25 0.40 12.01
N PRO A 116 -22.55 0.17 12.32
CA PRO A 116 -23.58 0.00 11.29
C PRO A 116 -23.73 1.22 10.38
N LEU A 117 -23.50 2.44 10.90
CA LEU A 117 -23.60 3.68 10.14
C LEU A 117 -22.58 3.75 9.00
N LEU A 118 -21.41 3.11 9.15
CA LEU A 118 -20.42 3.01 8.06
C LEU A 118 -20.98 2.31 6.82
N LYS A 119 -21.91 1.36 7.02
CA LYS A 119 -22.60 0.66 5.93
C LYS A 119 -23.75 1.49 5.38
N GLU A 120 -24.52 2.12 6.26
CA GLU A 120 -25.67 2.95 5.88
C GLU A 120 -25.27 4.13 5.00
N TYR A 121 -24.22 4.87 5.38
CA TYR A 121 -23.73 6.03 4.63
C TYR A 121 -22.74 5.70 3.51
N ARG A 122 -22.55 4.41 3.18
CA ARG A 122 -21.62 3.96 2.12
C ARG A 122 -20.21 4.54 2.24
N VAL A 123 -19.76 4.74 3.49
CA VAL A 123 -18.46 5.37 3.80
C VAL A 123 -17.31 4.58 3.19
N ARG A 124 -17.45 3.24 3.14
CA ARG A 124 -16.43 2.33 2.59
C ARG A 124 -16.20 2.57 1.11
N GLU A 125 -17.27 2.77 0.33
CA GLU A 125 -17.19 3.07 -1.09
C GLU A 125 -16.59 4.45 -1.34
N VAL A 126 -16.97 5.46 -0.54
CA VAL A 126 -16.40 6.81 -0.64
C VAL A 126 -14.90 6.78 -0.32
N CYS A 127 -14.49 6.10 0.74
CA CYS A 127 -13.07 5.90 1.07
C CYS A 127 -12.31 5.17 -0.05
N ALA A 128 -12.88 4.10 -0.62
CA ALA A 128 -12.29 3.38 -1.74
C ALA A 128 -12.09 4.29 -2.95
N LEU A 129 -13.12 5.06 -3.32
CA LEU A 129 -13.06 6.02 -4.42
C LEU A 129 -12.01 7.13 -4.17
N ALA A 130 -11.94 7.65 -2.94
CA ALA A 130 -10.98 8.68 -2.56
C ALA A 130 -9.53 8.23 -2.76
N VAL A 131 -9.21 6.95 -2.51
CA VAL A 131 -7.88 6.38 -2.78
C VAL A 131 -7.50 6.59 -4.24
N TRP A 132 -8.38 6.27 -5.19
CA TRP A 132 -8.13 6.42 -6.62
C TRP A 132 -8.05 7.89 -7.05
N LEU A 133 -8.99 8.70 -6.58
CA LEU A 133 -9.09 10.12 -6.92
C LEU A 133 -7.92 10.96 -6.39
N LEU A 134 -7.22 10.51 -5.34
CA LEU A 134 -6.00 11.16 -4.87
C LEU A 134 -4.74 10.54 -5.48
N SER A 135 -4.60 9.21 -5.46
CA SER A 135 -3.36 8.55 -5.88
C SER A 135 -3.07 8.73 -7.38
N VAL A 136 -4.04 8.50 -8.26
CA VAL A 136 -3.82 8.55 -9.71
C VAL A 136 -3.55 9.98 -10.19
N PRO A 137 -4.37 11.00 -9.86
CA PRO A 137 -4.10 12.36 -10.29
C PRO A 137 -2.80 12.93 -9.71
N CYS A 138 -2.48 12.66 -8.44
CA CYS A 138 -1.21 13.10 -7.87
C CYS A 138 -0.01 12.44 -8.57
N ALA A 139 -0.10 11.14 -8.87
CA ALA A 139 0.94 10.44 -9.62
C ALA A 139 1.11 11.03 -11.03
N SER A 140 0.02 11.25 -11.76
CA SER A 140 0.05 11.87 -13.09
C SER A 140 0.62 13.30 -13.07
N LEU A 141 0.17 14.13 -12.12
CA LEU A 141 0.68 15.49 -11.95
C LEU A 141 2.17 15.52 -11.59
N SER A 142 2.64 14.54 -10.82
CA SER A 142 4.06 14.44 -10.47
C SER A 142 4.95 14.24 -11.70
N VAL A 143 4.45 13.52 -12.71
CA VAL A 143 5.14 13.30 -14.00
C VAL A 143 5.09 14.58 -14.86
N LEU A 144 3.91 15.20 -14.97
CA LEU A 144 3.72 16.44 -15.76
C LEU A 144 4.50 17.64 -15.20
N SER A 145 4.75 17.65 -13.88
CA SER A 145 5.50 18.73 -13.23
C SER A 145 6.96 18.84 -13.69
N GLN A 146 7.51 17.82 -14.35
CA GLN A 146 8.88 17.87 -14.88
C GLN A 146 9.01 18.76 -16.12
N SER A 147 7.94 18.96 -16.89
CA SER A 147 8.02 19.57 -18.21
C SER A 147 7.32 20.93 -18.36
N VAL A 148 6.24 21.20 -17.62
CA VAL A 148 5.34 22.34 -17.94
C VAL A 148 5.11 23.33 -16.79
N LEU A 149 5.43 22.95 -15.55
CA LEU A 149 4.89 23.63 -14.38
C LEU A 149 5.86 24.60 -13.69
N SER A 150 5.34 25.67 -13.10
CA SER A 150 6.12 26.69 -12.37
C SER A 150 6.81 26.12 -11.12
N ILE A 151 7.93 26.75 -10.72
CA ILE A 151 8.81 26.30 -9.62
C ILE A 151 8.04 26.12 -8.29
N LEU A 152 7.12 27.03 -7.97
CA LEU A 152 6.33 26.98 -6.74
C LEU A 152 5.42 25.75 -6.69
N VAL A 153 4.71 25.45 -7.78
CA VAL A 153 3.78 24.33 -7.83
C VAL A 153 4.54 22.99 -7.86
N LYS A 154 5.71 22.95 -8.50
CA LYS A 154 6.61 21.79 -8.46
C LYS A 154 7.05 21.44 -7.02
N SER A 155 7.37 22.44 -6.20
CA SER A 155 7.75 22.23 -4.80
C SER A 155 6.60 21.61 -3.99
N VAL A 156 5.39 22.16 -4.13
CA VAL A 156 4.19 21.65 -3.43
C VAL A 156 3.86 20.22 -3.85
N LEU A 157 3.86 19.93 -5.16
CA LEU A 157 3.55 18.61 -5.68
C LEU A 157 4.57 17.54 -5.27
N ASN A 158 5.82 17.91 -5.04
CA ASN A 158 6.85 16.98 -4.57
C ASN A 158 6.73 16.68 -3.06
N GLN A 159 6.25 17.64 -2.26
CA GLN A 159 6.08 17.45 -0.81
C GLN A 159 4.75 16.78 -0.44
N LEU A 160 3.73 16.91 -1.29
CA LEU A 160 2.39 16.41 -1.03
C LEU A 160 2.37 14.88 -0.76
N PRO A 161 2.99 14.01 -1.60
CA PRO A 161 2.94 12.56 -1.37
C PRO A 161 3.55 12.14 -0.03
N SER A 162 4.70 12.73 0.32
CA SER A 162 5.38 12.46 1.60
C SER A 162 4.56 12.94 2.80
N SER A 163 3.94 14.11 2.69
CA SER A 163 3.07 14.66 3.73
C SER A 163 1.81 13.81 3.93
N VAL A 164 1.18 13.37 2.84
CA VAL A 164 0.02 12.47 2.87
C VAL A 164 0.42 11.14 3.51
N MET A 165 1.52 10.53 3.08
CA MET A 165 1.99 9.27 3.68
C MET A 165 2.25 9.41 5.17
N LEU A 166 2.93 10.47 5.61
CA LEU A 166 3.18 10.75 7.03
C LEU A 166 1.88 10.85 7.83
N SER A 167 0.88 11.57 7.29
CA SER A 167 -0.44 11.69 7.93
C SER A 167 -1.13 10.34 8.08
N MET A 168 -1.10 9.51 7.03
CA MET A 168 -1.73 8.18 7.04
C MET A 168 -1.01 7.21 7.98
N VAL A 169 0.32 7.21 7.99
CA VAL A 169 1.14 6.44 8.93
C VAL A 169 0.82 6.83 10.37
N THR A 170 0.70 8.12 10.65
CA THR A 170 0.33 8.62 11.99
C THR A 170 -1.04 8.11 12.42
N ILE A 171 -2.04 8.19 11.54
CA ILE A 171 -3.39 7.65 11.79
C ILE A 171 -3.33 6.14 12.04
N MET A 172 -2.60 5.39 11.23
CA MET A 172 -2.45 3.94 11.38
C MET A 172 -1.85 3.55 12.74
N VAL A 173 -0.79 4.24 13.17
CA VAL A 173 -0.13 4.01 14.47
C VAL A 173 -1.09 4.36 15.61
N ALA A 174 -1.73 5.53 15.55
CA ALA A 174 -2.68 5.96 16.57
C ALA A 174 -3.86 4.96 16.71
N CYS A 175 -4.46 4.56 15.60
CA CYS A 175 -5.55 3.57 15.58
C CYS A 175 -5.09 2.21 16.14
N SER A 176 -3.90 1.75 15.74
CA SER A 176 -3.32 0.50 16.23
C SER A 176 -3.12 0.51 17.75
N ILE A 177 -2.59 1.61 18.31
CA ILE A 177 -2.40 1.78 19.75
C ILE A 177 -3.74 1.78 20.48
N MET A 178 -4.74 2.52 19.98
CA MET A 178 -6.07 2.59 20.62
C MET A 178 -6.76 1.23 20.62
N ILE A 179 -6.74 0.51 19.50
CA ILE A 179 -7.29 -0.85 19.42
C ILE A 179 -6.55 -1.77 20.38
N ALA A 180 -5.22 -1.75 20.40
CA ALA A 180 -4.41 -2.57 21.31
C ALA A 180 -4.74 -2.30 22.78
N ARG A 181 -4.91 -1.03 23.17
CA ARG A 181 -5.32 -0.62 24.53
C ARG A 181 -6.71 -1.14 24.89
N ALA A 182 -7.69 -1.01 23.99
CA ALA A 182 -9.05 -1.48 24.23
C ALA A 182 -9.13 -3.02 24.32
N LEU A 183 -8.32 -3.71 23.52
CA LEU A 183 -8.19 -5.16 23.60
C LEU A 183 -7.52 -5.60 24.90
N LYS A 184 -6.47 -4.89 25.36
CA LYS A 184 -5.82 -5.16 26.66
C LYS A 184 -6.76 -4.93 27.85
N LYS A 185 -7.56 -3.86 27.82
CA LYS A 185 -8.56 -3.57 28.87
C LYS A 185 -9.70 -4.61 28.91
N SER A 186 -9.89 -5.36 27.83
CA SER A 186 -10.92 -6.40 27.74
C SER A 186 -10.50 -7.77 28.33
N GLY A 187 -9.35 -7.91 29.00
CA GLY A 187 -8.94 -9.16 29.68
C GLY A 187 -8.18 -8.90 30.99
N PRO A 188 -8.71 -9.40 32.13
CA PRO A 188 -8.49 -10.79 32.55
C PRO A 188 -9.77 -11.52 33.03
N GLY A 189 -9.98 -12.78 32.62
CA GLY A 189 -10.96 -13.69 33.26
C GLY A 189 -12.23 -14.09 32.50
N ARG A 190 -12.35 -13.87 31.18
CA ARG A 190 -13.43 -14.48 30.37
C ARG A 190 -12.90 -15.12 29.10
N ASP A 191 -13.05 -16.43 29.05
CA ASP A 191 -12.74 -17.29 27.91
C ASP A 191 -13.47 -16.84 26.64
N GLU A 192 -12.76 -17.00 25.52
CA GLU A 192 -13.12 -16.68 24.14
C GLU A 192 -13.27 -15.19 23.76
N MET A 193 -12.20 -14.68 23.16
CA MET A 193 -12.18 -13.39 22.46
C MET A 193 -13.18 -13.38 21.29
N HIS A 194 -14.25 -12.58 21.42
CA HIS A 194 -15.29 -12.41 20.40
C HIS A 194 -14.69 -12.28 18.98
N PRO A 195 -15.26 -12.95 17.95
CA PRO A 195 -14.66 -13.05 16.61
C PRO A 195 -14.31 -11.70 15.98
N VAL A 196 -15.10 -10.66 16.25
CA VAL A 196 -14.82 -9.28 15.82
C VAL A 196 -13.53 -8.74 16.44
N LYS A 197 -13.31 -8.96 17.74
CA LYS A 197 -12.10 -8.54 18.45
C LYS A 197 -10.87 -9.32 17.96
N LYS A 198 -11.01 -10.63 17.76
CA LYS A 198 -9.94 -11.50 17.21
C LYS A 198 -9.53 -11.05 15.81
N ARG A 199 -10.49 -10.71 14.96
CA ARG A 199 -10.24 -10.18 13.62
C ARG A 199 -9.52 -8.82 13.68
N ALA A 200 -9.99 -7.90 14.53
CA ALA A 200 -9.34 -6.60 14.72
C ALA A 200 -7.90 -6.73 15.21
N PHE A 201 -7.61 -7.61 16.17
CA PHE A 201 -6.25 -7.86 16.66
C PHE A 201 -5.31 -8.36 15.56
N LYS A 202 -5.77 -9.32 14.76
CA LYS A 202 -5.00 -9.85 13.63
C LYS A 202 -4.72 -8.78 12.57
N THR A 203 -5.73 -7.99 12.22
CA THR A 203 -5.57 -6.86 11.29
C THR A 203 -4.58 -5.85 11.84
N VAL A 204 -4.72 -5.42 13.10
CA VAL A 204 -3.79 -4.47 13.74
C VAL A 204 -2.37 -4.99 13.73
N ARG A 205 -2.14 -6.25 14.11
CA ARG A 205 -0.81 -6.85 14.09
C ARG A 205 -0.19 -6.81 12.69
N ALA A 206 -0.95 -7.19 11.66
CA ALA A 206 -0.46 -7.16 10.29
C ALA A 206 -0.17 -5.73 9.80
N THR A 207 -1.08 -4.78 10.05
CA THR A 207 -0.90 -3.39 9.64
C THR A 207 0.26 -2.73 10.38
N SER A 208 0.42 -2.97 11.69
CA SER A 208 1.53 -2.41 12.46
C SER A 208 2.89 -2.93 11.98
N ILE A 209 3.00 -4.22 11.62
CA ILE A 209 4.24 -4.76 11.03
C ILE A 209 4.60 -4.02 9.74
N LEU A 210 3.64 -3.87 8.83
CA LEU A 210 3.86 -3.16 7.56
C LEU A 210 4.20 -1.69 7.77
N THR A 211 3.53 -1.01 8.70
CA THR A 211 3.83 0.39 9.03
C THR A 211 5.24 0.54 9.54
N MET A 212 5.67 -0.30 10.49
CA MET A 212 6.99 -0.17 11.11
C MET A 212 8.13 -0.61 10.19
N CYS A 213 7.93 -1.66 9.38
CA CYS A 213 8.98 -2.23 8.54
C CYS A 213 9.09 -1.60 7.15
N CYS A 214 8.00 -1.03 6.61
CA CYS A 214 7.98 -0.55 5.23
C CYS A 214 7.64 0.95 5.14
N TYR A 215 6.51 1.39 5.67
CA TYR A 215 6.04 2.77 5.44
C TYR A 215 6.77 3.82 6.28
N LEU A 216 7.05 3.52 7.56
CA LEU A 216 7.76 4.43 8.45
C LEU A 216 9.22 4.67 8.00
N PRO A 217 10.03 3.65 7.64
CA PRO A 217 11.38 3.89 7.12
C PRO A 217 11.38 4.78 5.88
N VAL A 218 10.47 4.55 4.92
CA VAL A 218 10.36 5.38 3.72
C VAL A 218 10.04 6.84 4.08
N THR A 219 9.08 7.04 4.99
CA THR A 219 8.67 8.38 5.42
C THR A 219 9.82 9.13 6.08
N LEU A 220 10.58 8.46 6.95
CA LEU A 220 11.74 9.06 7.63
C LEU A 220 12.86 9.39 6.65
N ILE A 221 13.23 8.45 5.76
CA ILE A 221 14.27 8.67 4.77
C ILE A 221 13.93 9.90 3.92
N GLN A 222 12.71 9.95 3.37
CA GLN A 222 12.27 11.08 2.54
C GLN A 222 12.26 12.41 3.30
N LEU A 223 11.89 12.42 4.58
CA LEU A 223 11.89 13.64 5.40
C LEU A 223 13.31 14.19 5.61
N PHE A 224 14.29 13.32 5.85
CA PHE A 224 15.67 13.75 6.14
C PHE A 224 16.49 14.10 4.89
N THR A 225 16.20 13.47 3.74
CA THR A 225 17.01 13.63 2.52
C THR A 225 16.40 14.57 1.48
N TYR A 226 15.22 15.14 1.73
CA TYR A 226 14.52 16.00 0.75
C TYR A 226 15.34 17.21 0.26
N LYS A 227 16.29 17.69 1.07
CA LYS A 227 17.10 18.88 0.75
C LYS A 227 18.16 18.63 -0.34
N ASP A 228 18.57 17.39 -0.54
CA ASP A 228 19.58 17.03 -1.54
C ASP A 228 18.91 16.29 -2.71
N VAL A 229 18.75 17.00 -3.82
CA VAL A 229 18.05 16.50 -5.02
C VAL A 229 18.76 15.28 -5.60
N PHE A 230 20.10 15.25 -5.56
CA PHE A 230 20.88 14.15 -6.11
C PHE A 230 20.70 12.88 -5.25
N ILE A 231 20.83 13.01 -3.93
CA ILE A 231 20.61 11.88 -3.01
C ILE A 231 19.16 11.38 -3.12
N TYR A 232 18.21 12.29 -3.23
CA TYR A 232 16.79 11.96 -3.31
C TYR A 232 16.47 11.13 -4.56
N GLU A 233 16.85 11.62 -5.75
CA GLU A 233 16.55 10.94 -7.02
C GLU A 233 17.37 9.64 -7.18
N CYS A 234 18.66 9.62 -6.79
CA CYS A 234 19.54 8.48 -7.04
C CYS A 234 19.42 7.31 -6.05
N PHE A 235 19.07 7.59 -4.79
CA PHE A 235 19.11 6.58 -3.73
C PHE A 235 17.75 6.44 -3.05
N VAL A 236 17.10 7.55 -2.73
CA VAL A 236 15.85 7.50 -1.96
C VAL A 236 14.68 7.00 -2.79
N ILE A 237 14.53 7.43 -4.05
CA ILE A 237 13.48 6.93 -4.93
C ILE A 237 13.60 5.40 -5.11
N PRO A 238 14.75 4.84 -5.55
CA PRO A 238 14.89 3.39 -5.68
C PRO A 238 14.66 2.64 -4.38
N ALA A 239 15.24 3.09 -3.26
CA ALA A 239 15.06 2.43 -1.97
C ALA A 239 13.59 2.45 -1.51
N SER A 240 12.88 3.55 -1.77
CA SER A 240 11.46 3.69 -1.44
C SER A 240 10.61 2.75 -2.28
N ILE A 241 10.86 2.66 -3.58
CA ILE A 241 10.16 1.72 -4.47
C ILE A 241 10.37 0.29 -3.98
N ILE A 242 11.60 -0.08 -3.63
CA ILE A 242 11.91 -1.42 -3.12
C ILE A 242 11.09 -1.74 -1.85
N LEU A 243 11.13 -0.87 -0.85
CA LEU A 243 10.43 -1.09 0.42
C LEU A 243 8.90 -1.13 0.25
N LEU A 244 8.34 -0.26 -0.60
CA LEU A 244 6.90 -0.21 -0.86
C LEU A 244 6.42 -1.38 -1.72
N SER A 245 7.25 -1.89 -2.64
CA SER A 245 6.98 -3.12 -3.39
C SER A 245 6.99 -4.35 -2.48
N VAL A 246 7.93 -4.43 -1.53
CA VAL A 246 7.90 -5.49 -0.50
C VAL A 246 6.62 -5.40 0.33
N ALA A 247 6.20 -4.20 0.73
CA ALA A 247 4.97 -4.00 1.49
C ALA A 247 3.73 -4.53 0.75
N SER A 248 3.65 -4.29 -0.57
CA SER A 248 2.50 -4.70 -1.37
C SER A 248 2.39 -6.21 -1.52
N VAL A 249 3.51 -6.95 -1.53
CA VAL A 249 3.52 -8.43 -1.54
C VAL A 249 3.25 -9.02 -0.15
N VAL A 250 3.84 -8.44 0.90
CA VAL A 250 3.69 -8.94 2.27
C VAL A 250 2.26 -8.76 2.77
N HIS A 251 1.58 -7.67 2.40
CA HIS A 251 0.24 -7.37 2.90
C HIS A 251 -0.81 -8.45 2.56
N PRO A 252 -1.00 -8.87 1.29
CA PRO A 252 -1.92 -9.95 0.92
C PRO A 252 -1.60 -11.29 1.60
N VAL A 253 -0.32 -11.62 1.76
CA VAL A 253 0.12 -12.85 2.44
C VAL A 253 -0.26 -12.81 3.92
N LEU A 254 -0.01 -11.70 4.61
CA LEU A 254 -0.44 -11.50 5.99
C LEU A 254 -1.96 -11.52 6.11
N TYR A 255 -2.68 -10.91 5.17
CA TYR A 255 -4.15 -10.95 5.14
C TYR A 255 -4.66 -12.39 5.01
N LEU A 256 -4.15 -13.18 4.08
CA LEU A 256 -4.57 -14.58 3.90
C LEU A 256 -4.20 -15.46 5.10
N SER A 257 -3.02 -15.25 5.68
CA SER A 257 -2.56 -15.94 6.89
C SER A 257 -3.48 -15.66 8.07
N THR A 258 -3.85 -14.39 8.29
CA THR A 258 -4.75 -14.01 9.38
C THR A 258 -6.16 -14.58 9.23
N GLN A 259 -6.65 -14.76 8.00
CA GLN A 259 -7.94 -15.41 7.73
C GLN A 259 -7.89 -16.95 7.84
N GLY A 260 -6.73 -17.56 8.08
CA GLY A 260 -6.58 -19.02 8.10
C GLY A 260 -6.78 -19.68 6.72
N LYS A 261 -6.77 -18.87 5.65
CA LYS A 261 -7.01 -19.32 4.26
C LYS A 261 -5.71 -19.56 3.49
N LEU A 262 -4.56 -19.43 4.14
CA LEU A 262 -3.25 -19.63 3.53
C LEU A 262 -3.06 -21.07 2.99
N LEU A 263 -3.62 -22.09 3.65
CA LEU A 263 -3.58 -23.48 3.18
C LEU A 263 -4.65 -23.81 2.13
N ALA A 264 -5.63 -22.92 1.95
CA ALA A 264 -6.66 -23.00 0.89
C ALA A 264 -6.28 -22.19 -0.36
N PHE A 265 -5.33 -21.25 -0.25
CA PHE A 265 -4.30 -21.01 -1.27
C PHE A 265 -3.52 -22.33 -1.50
N PHE A 266 -2.47 -22.53 -2.29
CA PHE A 266 -1.81 -23.86 -2.48
C PHE A 266 -2.63 -25.10 -2.93
N LYS A 267 -3.92 -25.28 -2.59
CA LYS A 267 -4.79 -26.28 -3.19
C LYS A 267 -4.98 -25.96 -4.69
N PRO A 268 -4.87 -26.95 -5.59
CA PRO A 268 -5.01 -26.75 -7.04
C PRO A 268 -6.42 -26.26 -7.42
N PHE A 269 -6.52 -25.62 -8.60
CA PHE A 269 -7.71 -24.95 -9.16
C PHE A 269 -8.95 -25.85 -9.27
N TYR A 270 -8.77 -27.18 -9.20
CA TYR A 270 -9.82 -28.20 -9.21
C TYR A 270 -10.15 -28.65 -7.79
N ALA A 271 -10.92 -27.86 -7.05
CA ALA A 271 -11.69 -28.40 -5.94
C ALA A 271 -13.09 -27.78 -6.00
N PRO A 272 -14.15 -28.58 -6.22
CA PRO A 272 -15.51 -28.06 -6.29
C PRO A 272 -15.85 -27.38 -4.96
N CYS A 273 -16.60 -26.28 -5.09
CA CYS A 273 -16.97 -25.28 -4.09
C CYS A 273 -17.85 -25.81 -2.94
N ARG A 274 -17.48 -26.94 -2.30
CA ARG A 274 -18.30 -27.64 -1.31
C ARG A 274 -17.65 -27.80 0.06
N ALA A 275 -16.39 -27.40 0.25
CA ALA A 275 -15.63 -27.63 1.48
C ALA A 275 -15.21 -26.35 2.25
N LEU A 276 -15.89 -25.22 2.03
CA LEU A 276 -15.62 -23.93 2.71
C LEU A 276 -16.88 -23.32 3.35
N MET A 277 -17.86 -24.18 3.69
CA MET A 277 -18.98 -23.82 4.58
C MET A 277 -18.53 -23.87 6.03
#